data_AF-A0A377YUX3-F1
#
_entry.id   AF-A0A377YUX3-F1
#
_cell.length_a   1.000
_cell.length_b   1.000
_cell.length_c   1.000
_cell.angle_alpha   90.00
_cell.angle_beta   90.00
_cell.angle_gamma   90.00
#
_symmetry.space_group_name_H-M   'P 1'
#
loop_
_entity.id
_entity.type
_entity.pdbx_description
1 polymer ?
#
loop_
_entity_poly.entity_id
_entity_poly.type
_entity_poly.pdbx_seq_one_letter_code
_entity_poly.pdbx_strand_id
1 'polypeptide(L)'
;MEEACRQLAAWQSQGIMLPLSVNVSLLQLLEHDRGEEMLKLIARYRIAPGTLILEVTESCRMDDPQDVMARLRPLREAGVQIALDDFGMGYAGLHQLQQMKSSAGGYSENR
;
A
#
# COMPACT_ATOMS: atom_id res chain seq x y z
N MET A 1 4.87 -8.40 -4.85
CA MET A 1 3.57 -7.80 -5.24
C MET A 1 2.53 -8.85 -5.61
N GLU A 2 2.83 -9.79 -6.52
CA GLU A 2 1.89 -10.84 -6.91
C GLU A 2 1.32 -11.63 -5.72
N GLU A 3 2.18 -11.98 -4.75
CA GLU A 3 1.76 -12.62 -3.50
C GLU A 3 0.70 -11.82 -2.74
N ALA A 4 0.90 -10.51 -2.60
CA ALA A 4 -0.03 -9.62 -1.90
C ALA A 4 -1.38 -9.55 -2.64
N CYS A 5 -1.36 -9.45 -3.97
CA CYS A 5 -2.57 -9.49 -4.79
C CYS A 5 -3.29 -10.84 -4.65
N ARG A 6 -2.55 -11.96 -4.67
CA ARG A 6 -3.13 -13.29 -4.49
C ARG A 6 -3.78 -13.44 -3.12
N GLN A 7 -3.11 -13.02 -2.06
CA GLN A 7 -3.63 -13.09 -0.69
C GLN A 7 -4.87 -12.23 -0.51
N LEU A 8 -4.86 -11.01 -1.06
CA LEU A 8 -5.97 -10.08 -0.97
C LEU A 8 -7.20 -10.60 -1.75
N ALA A 9 -7.00 -11.16 -2.94
CA ALA A 9 -8.07 -11.82 -3.70
C ALA A 9 -8.64 -13.05 -2.96
N ALA A 10 -7.79 -13.84 -2.29
CA ALA A 10 -8.25 -14.96 -1.47
C ALA A 10 -9.16 -14.49 -0.33
N TRP A 11 -8.79 -13.43 0.39
CA TRP A 11 -9.67 -12.82 1.40
C TRP A 11 -10.98 -12.31 0.81
N GLN A 12 -10.93 -11.60 -0.32
CA GLN A 12 -12.13 -11.05 -0.98
C GLN A 12 -13.10 -12.15 -1.44
N SER A 13 -12.58 -13.27 -1.95
CA SER A 13 -13.40 -14.44 -2.32
C SER A 13 -14.12 -15.08 -1.13
N GLN A 14 -13.63 -14.85 0.08
CA GLN A 14 -14.27 -15.29 1.33
C GLN A 14 -15.17 -14.22 1.95
N GLY A 15 -15.36 -13.08 1.28
CA GLY A 15 -16.12 -11.93 1.77
C GLY A 15 -15.37 -11.06 2.78
N ILE A 16 -14.06 -11.28 2.96
CA ILE A 16 -13.22 -10.50 3.88
C ILE A 16 -12.65 -9.29 3.13
N MET A 17 -13.15 -8.11 3.48
CA MET A 17 -12.78 -6.82 2.85
C MET A 17 -11.77 -6.04 3.71
N LEU A 18 -10.67 -6.69 4.09
CA LEU A 18 -9.60 -6.05 4.88
C LEU A 18 -8.57 -5.38 3.97
N PRO A 19 -8.17 -4.13 4.26
CA PRO A 19 -7.06 -3.50 3.56
C PRO A 19 -5.73 -4.23 3.84
N LEU A 20 -4.88 -4.33 2.82
CA LEU A 20 -3.52 -4.85 2.90
C LEU A 20 -2.53 -3.75 2.52
N SER A 21 -1.69 -3.38 3.48
CA SER A 21 -0.53 -2.52 3.25
C SER A 21 0.68 -3.31 2.75
N VAL A 22 1.31 -2.82 1.69
CA VAL A 22 2.56 -3.35 1.14
C VAL A 22 3.58 -2.23 1.07
N ASN A 23 4.71 -2.43 1.75
CA ASN A 23 5.83 -1.50 1.66
C ASN A 23 6.50 -1.62 0.29
N VAL A 24 6.67 -0.50 -0.40
CA VAL A 24 7.31 -0.43 -1.71
C VAL A 24 8.32 0.70 -1.76
N SER A 25 9.50 0.41 -2.31
CA SER A 25 10.49 1.43 -2.62
C SER A 25 9.98 2.30 -3.76
N LEU A 26 10.09 3.62 -3.60
CA LEU A 26 9.67 4.57 -4.62
C LEU A 26 10.52 4.44 -5.88
N LEU A 27 11.84 4.28 -5.72
CA LEU A 27 12.76 4.09 -6.84
C LEU A 27 12.36 2.89 -7.68
N GLN A 28 12.08 1.76 -7.02
CA GLN A 28 11.59 0.55 -7.65
C GLN A 28 10.23 0.73 -8.34
N LEU A 29 9.32 1.50 -7.75
CA LEU A 29 8.01 1.74 -8.35
C LEU A 29 8.10 2.56 -9.65
N LEU A 30 9.15 3.39 -9.76
CA LEU A 30 9.39 4.28 -10.90
C LEU A 30 10.33 3.69 -11.96
N GLU A 31 10.98 2.56 -11.69
CA GLU A 31 11.69 1.76 -12.70
C GLU A 31 10.74 1.39 -13.86
N HIS A 32 11.31 1.22 -15.05
CA HIS A 32 10.55 0.91 -16.27
C HIS A 32 9.63 -0.30 -16.04
N ASP A 33 8.40 -0.21 -16.54
CA ASP A 33 7.34 -1.24 -16.51
C ASP A 33 6.77 -1.66 -15.14
N ARG A 34 7.40 -1.34 -14.01
CA ARG A 34 6.93 -1.85 -12.70
C ARG A 34 5.53 -1.37 -12.32
N GLY A 35 5.20 -0.11 -12.57
CA GLY A 35 3.84 0.40 -12.40
C GLY A 35 2.82 -0.33 -13.30
N GLU A 36 3.21 -0.66 -14.53
CA GLU A 36 2.35 -1.38 -15.48
C GLU A 36 2.14 -2.84 -15.07
N GLU A 37 3.19 -3.52 -14.63
CA GLU A 37 3.10 -4.88 -14.07
C GLU A 37 2.15 -4.93 -12.87
N MET A 38 2.20 -3.92 -12.01
CA MET A 38 1.29 -3.81 -10.88
C MET A 38 -0.16 -3.66 -11.33
N LEU A 39 -0.43 -2.81 -12.33
CA LEU A 39 -1.77 -2.67 -12.92
C LEU A 39 -2.27 -4.01 -13.49
N LYS A 40 -1.40 -4.75 -14.19
CA LYS A 40 -1.72 -6.09 -14.71
C LYS A 40 -2.09 -7.06 -13.58
N LEU A 41 -1.36 -7.04 -12.47
CA LEU A 41 -1.65 -7.88 -11.30
C LEU A 41 -2.99 -7.48 -10.65
N ILE A 42 -3.22 -6.19 -10.41
CA ILE A 42 -4.46 -5.68 -9.82
C ILE A 42 -5.67 -6.11 -10.66
N ALA A 43 -5.59 -5.97 -11.97
CA ALA A 43 -6.62 -6.39 -12.90
C ALA A 43 -6.80 -7.92 -12.92
N ARG A 44 -5.70 -8.68 -12.98
CA ARG A 44 -5.70 -10.16 -13.00
C ARG A 44 -6.38 -10.75 -11.77
N TYR A 45 -6.10 -10.19 -10.59
CA TYR A 45 -6.66 -10.66 -9.32
C TYR A 45 -7.98 -9.98 -8.95
N ARG A 46 -8.47 -9.03 -9.77
CA ARG A 46 -9.71 -8.27 -9.55
C ARG A 46 -9.78 -7.65 -8.16
N ILE A 47 -8.67 -7.05 -7.75
CA ILE A 47 -8.56 -6.45 -6.42
C ILE A 47 -9.59 -5.34 -6.27
N ALA A 48 -10.42 -5.42 -5.24
CA ALA A 48 -11.38 -4.38 -4.94
C ALA A 48 -10.69 -3.03 -4.67
N PRO A 49 -11.17 -1.92 -5.26
CA PRO A 49 -10.65 -0.58 -4.99
C PRO A 49 -10.63 -0.26 -3.48
N GLY A 50 -9.58 0.41 -3.02
CA GLY A 50 -9.41 0.81 -1.62
C GLY A 50 -8.88 -0.29 -0.69
N THR A 51 -8.62 -1.50 -1.18
CA THR A 51 -8.15 -2.61 -0.33
C THR A 51 -6.66 -2.92 -0.47
N LEU A 52 -5.99 -2.39 -1.50
CA LEU A 52 -4.54 -2.45 -1.62
C LEU A 52 -3.95 -1.07 -1.30
N ILE A 53 -3.07 -1.02 -0.30
CA ILE A 53 -2.38 0.19 0.13
C ILE A 53 -0.89 -0.01 -0.14
N LEU A 54 -0.27 0.93 -0.85
CA LEU A 54 1.18 0.99 -1.06
C LEU A 54 1.77 2.00 -0.09
N GLU A 55 2.61 1.52 0.83
CA GLU A 55 3.38 2.37 1.74
C GLU A 55 4.72 2.67 1.11
N VAL A 56 4.96 3.94 0.80
CA VAL A 56 6.16 4.42 0.13
C VAL A 56 6.96 5.25 1.13
N THR A 57 8.14 4.75 1.50
CA THR A 57 8.95 5.28 2.60
C THR A 57 10.22 6.01 2.15
N GLU A 58 10.57 5.96 0.86
CA GLU A 58 11.83 6.50 0.34
C GLU A 58 11.60 7.77 -0.50
N SER A 59 10.87 8.74 0.07
CA SER A 59 10.47 10.00 -0.57
C SER A 59 11.51 11.12 -0.47
N CYS A 60 12.53 10.99 0.38
CA CYS A 60 13.44 12.09 0.75
C CYS A 60 14.33 12.68 -0.36
N ARG A 61 14.36 12.10 -1.58
CA ARG A 61 15.26 12.54 -2.68
C ARG A 61 14.54 12.61 -4.03
N MET A 62 13.32 13.15 -4.06
CA MET A 62 12.62 13.35 -5.33
C MET A 62 13.04 14.66 -5.98
N ASP A 63 13.76 14.56 -7.10
CA ASP A 63 14.15 15.73 -7.88
C ASP A 63 12.93 16.40 -8.54
N ASP A 64 11.87 15.63 -8.86
CA ASP A 64 10.62 16.14 -9.43
C ASP A 64 9.37 15.43 -8.87
N PRO A 65 8.70 16.02 -7.86
CA PRO A 65 7.46 15.48 -7.31
C PRO A 65 6.31 15.39 -8.31
N GLN A 66 6.26 16.24 -9.34
CA GLN A 66 5.17 16.23 -10.33
C GLN A 66 5.28 15.02 -11.26
N ASP A 67 6.48 14.68 -11.72
CA ASP A 67 6.72 13.47 -12.52
C ASP A 67 6.29 12.21 -11.76
N VAL A 68 6.60 12.17 -10.47
CA VAL A 68 6.26 11.04 -9.60
C VAL A 68 4.76 10.91 -9.46
N MET A 69 4.06 12.02 -9.19
CA MET A 69 2.60 12.00 -9.12
C MET A 69 1.97 11.56 -10.44
N ALA A 70 2.53 11.97 -11.57
CA ALA A 70 2.07 11.55 -12.89
C ALA A 70 2.23 10.03 -13.10
N ARG A 71 3.37 9.46 -12.65
CA ARG A 71 3.65 8.01 -12.73
C ARG A 71 2.80 7.18 -11.77
N LEU A 72 2.41 7.74 -10.62
CA LEU A 72 1.56 7.06 -9.64
C LEU A 72 0.06 7.17 -9.96
N ARG A 73 -0.36 8.15 -10.78
CA ARG A 73 -1.77 8.37 -11.13
C ARG A 73 -2.48 7.11 -11.67
N PRO A 74 -1.91 6.32 -12.60
CA PRO A 74 -2.59 5.12 -13.11
C PRO A 74 -2.95 4.11 -12.02
N LEU A 75 -2.07 3.92 -11.03
CA LEU A 75 -2.33 3.02 -9.89
C LEU A 75 -3.51 3.52 -9.05
N ARG A 76 -3.59 4.83 -8.83
CA ARG A 76 -4.70 5.45 -8.11
C ARG A 76 -6.02 5.32 -8.86
N GLU A 77 -5.99 5.51 -10.18
CA GLU A 77 -7.17 5.32 -11.05
C GLU A 77 -7.65 3.86 -11.06
N ALA A 78 -6.73 2.90 -10.85
CA ALA A 78 -7.06 1.50 -10.63
C ALA A 78 -7.57 1.18 -9.21
N GLY A 79 -7.71 2.19 -8.33
CA GLY A 79 -8.25 2.04 -6.98
C GLY A 79 -7.22 1.70 -5.91
N VAL A 80 -5.91 1.79 -6.20
CA VAL A 80 -4.85 1.59 -5.21
C VAL A 80 -4.71 2.83 -4.33
N GLN A 81 -4.61 2.64 -3.02
CA GLN A 81 -4.25 3.72 -2.10
C GLN A 81 -2.72 3.81 -1.99
N ILE A 82 -2.18 5.02 -1.95
CA ILE A 82 -0.75 5.25 -1.87
C ILE A 82 -0.47 6.15 -0.67
N ALA A 83 0.22 5.63 0.33
CA ALA A 83 0.69 6.37 1.49
C ALA A 83 2.14 6.80 1.29
N LEU A 84 2.41 8.09 1.44
CA LEU A 84 3.74 8.72 1.34
C LEU A 84 4.06 9.36 2.69
N ASP A 85 5.21 9.05 3.29
CA ASP A 85 5.52 9.46 4.68
C ASP A 85 6.11 10.90 4.78
N ASP A 86 6.90 11.35 3.80
CA ASP A 86 7.63 12.64 3.91
C ASP A 86 6.96 13.84 3.22
N PHE A 87 5.88 13.61 2.48
CA PHE A 87 5.16 14.67 1.79
C PHE A 87 3.93 15.05 2.63
N GLY A 88 4.05 16.06 3.50
CA GLY A 88 2.98 16.66 4.31
C GLY A 88 1.79 17.27 3.53
N MET A 89 1.61 16.87 2.28
CA MET A 89 0.41 17.08 1.48
C MET A 89 -0.42 15.81 1.64
N GLY A 90 -1.59 15.88 2.29
CA GLY A 90 -2.42 14.74 2.72
C GLY A 90 -2.88 13.75 1.64
N TYR A 91 -1.94 13.07 0.97
CA TYR A 91 -2.15 12.18 -0.16
C TYR A 91 -2.36 10.72 0.24
N ALA A 92 -2.19 10.40 1.53
CA ALA A 92 -3.05 9.46 2.23
C ALA A 92 -3.19 9.89 3.70
N GLY A 93 -4.36 10.39 4.07
CA GLY A 93 -4.74 10.46 5.48
C GLY A 93 -5.05 9.05 5.99
N LEU A 94 -4.04 8.23 6.25
CA LEU A 94 -4.21 6.97 7.00
C LEU A 94 -3.33 6.98 8.24
N HIS A 95 -3.72 7.81 9.21
CA HIS A 95 -3.34 7.66 10.60
C HIS A 95 -4.05 6.43 11.21
N GLN A 96 -3.74 5.22 10.72
CA GLN A 96 -4.36 3.96 11.18
C GLN A 96 -3.35 2.85 11.54
N LEU A 97 -2.08 3.19 11.74
CA LEU A 97 -1.08 2.26 12.28
C LEU A 97 -0.46 2.73 13.61
N GLN A 98 -1.27 3.35 14.49
CA GLN A 98 -0.85 3.61 15.88
C GLN A 98 -1.48 2.68 16.94
N GLN A 99 -2.35 1.73 16.60
CA GLN A 99 -3.02 0.89 17.61
C GLN A 99 -2.48 -0.53 17.80
N MET A 100 -1.32 -0.91 17.26
CA MET A 100 -0.69 -2.20 17.58
C MET A 100 0.79 -2.10 17.96
N LYS A 101 1.13 -1.14 18.82
CA LYS A 101 2.37 -1.19 19.63
C LYS A 101 2.09 -0.82 21.08
N SER A 102 1.22 -1.57 21.76
CA SER A 102 1.32 -1.85 23.22
C SER A 102 0.16 -2.72 23.69
N SER A 103 0.30 -4.03 23.52
CA SER A 103 -0.28 -5.02 24.46
C SER A 103 0.66 -6.23 24.51
N ALA A 104 1.95 -5.95 24.73
CA ALA A 104 2.83 -6.86 25.44
C ALA A 104 2.90 -6.31 26.87
N GLY A 105 2.02 -6.80 27.74
CA GLY A 105 1.92 -6.32 29.12
C GLY A 105 0.96 -7.16 29.94
N GLY A 106 1.51 -8.17 30.62
CA GLY A 106 0.91 -8.77 31.81
C GLY A 106 -0.02 -9.96 31.60
N TYR A 107 0.51 -11.12 31.22
CA TYR A 107 -0.04 -12.35 31.79
C TYR A 107 0.35 -12.38 33.27
N SER A 108 -0.62 -12.15 34.14
CA SER A 108 -0.51 -12.37 35.57
C SER A 108 -0.24 -13.85 35.81
N GLU A 109 0.97 -14.20 36.24
CA GLU A 109 1.26 -15.52 36.80
C GLU A 109 0.49 -15.65 38.11
N ASN A 110 -0.35 -16.67 38.15
CA ASN A 110 -1.11 -17.06 39.33
C ASN A 110 -0.27 -18.09 40.10
N ARG A 111 0.31 -17.68 41.23
CA ARG A 111 0.65 -18.54 42.37
C ARG A 111 0.93 -17.73 43.62
#